data_AF-A0A354HHJ1-F1
#
_entry.id   AF-A0A354HHJ1-F1
#
_cell.length_a   1.000
_cell.length_b   1.000
_cell.length_c   1.000
_cell.angle_alpha   90.00
_cell.angle_beta   90.00
_cell.angle_gamma   90.00
#
_symmetry.space_group_name_H-M   'P 1'
#
loop_
_entity.id
_entity.type
_entity.pdbx_description
1 polymer ?
#
loop_
_entity_poly.entity_id
_entity_poly.type
_entity_poly.pdbx_seq_one_letter_code
_entity_poly.pdbx_strand_id
1 'polypeptide(L)' 'MRRHEGLHILFLELGVGMNTPVIIKYPFWRMTAKNPKAVYACLNFGEAYAPDEIKEQSILIGGDIREVLSKIK' A
#
# COMPACT_ATOMS: atom_id res chain seq x y z
N MET A 1 -9.75 16.84 8.59
CA MET A 1 -8.90 15.68 8.93
C MET A 1 -7.53 15.88 8.25
N ARG A 2 -6.55 16.50 8.93
CA ARG A 2 -5.18 16.76 8.40
C ARG A 2 -4.07 16.30 9.36
N ARG A 3 -4.43 15.50 10.37
CA ARG A 3 -3.60 15.25 11.56
C ARG A 3 -2.27 14.54 11.24
N HIS A 4 -2.19 13.86 10.10
CA HIS A 4 -1.02 13.05 9.74
C HIS A 4 -0.32 13.52 8.47
N GLU A 5 -0.71 14.66 7.88
CA GLU A 5 -0.04 15.19 6.69
C GLU A 5 1.45 15.46 6.97
N GLY A 6 2.33 14.99 6.09
CA GLY A 6 3.78 15.19 6.19
C GLY A 6 4.51 14.33 7.25
N LEU A 7 3.81 13.45 7.95
CA LEU A 7 4.42 12.47 8.85
C LEU A 7 4.93 11.24 8.09
N HIS A 8 5.66 10.36 8.78
CA HIS A 8 5.92 9.00 8.30
C HIS A 8 4.63 8.19 8.39
N ILE A 9 4.05 7.86 7.24
CA ILE A 9 2.76 7.17 7.14
C ILE A 9 2.96 5.86 6.39
N LEU A 10 2.44 4.77 6.94
CA LEU A 10 2.29 3.50 6.23
C LEU A 10 0.88 3.38 5.67
N PHE A 11 0.77 3.26 4.35
CA PHE A 11 -0.46 2.89 3.66
C PHE A 11 -0.45 1.38 3.41
N LEU A 12 -1.07 0.62 4.32
CA LEU A 12 -1.14 -0.84 4.24
C LEU A 12 -2.41 -1.29 3.51
N GLU A 13 -2.25 -1.88 2.33
CA GLU A 13 -3.29 -2.48 1.49
C GLU A 13 -3.24 -4.01 1.62
N LEU A 14 -4.36 -4.62 2.00
CA LEU A 14 -4.49 -6.06 2.23
C LEU A 14 -5.57 -6.66 1.31
N GLY A 15 -5.18 -7.46 0.31
CA GLY A 15 -6.12 -8.19 -0.56
C GLY A 15 -7.02 -7.31 -1.44
N VAL A 16 -6.60 -6.09 -1.77
CA VAL A 16 -7.37 -5.19 -2.62
C VAL A 16 -7.01 -5.43 -4.08
N GLY A 17 -7.94 -6.02 -4.82
CA GLY A 17 -7.84 -6.20 -6.27
C GLY A 17 -8.37 -5.01 -7.08
N MET A 18 -8.59 -5.24 -8.37
CA MET A 18 -8.96 -4.19 -9.35
C MET A 18 -10.45 -4.04 -9.65
N ASN A 19 -11.32 -4.65 -8.85
CA ASN A 19 -12.77 -4.52 -9.02
C ASN A 19 -13.26 -3.08 -8.77
N THR A 20 -12.77 -2.43 -7.71
CA THR A 20 -13.13 -1.05 -7.33
C THR A 20 -11.92 -0.27 -6.81
N PRO A 21 -10.89 -0.05 -7.63
CA PRO A 21 -9.60 0.50 -7.19
C PRO A 21 -9.68 1.95 -6.74
N VAL A 22 -10.75 2.66 -7.12
CA VAL A 22 -11.00 4.06 -6.76
C VAL A 22 -11.23 4.28 -5.26
N ILE A 23 -11.57 3.23 -4.50
CA ILE A 23 -11.89 3.33 -3.07
C ILE A 23 -10.63 3.31 -2.20
N ILE A 24 -9.65 2.45 -2.51
CA ILE A 24 -8.43 2.26 -1.70
C ILE A 24 -7.15 2.40 -2.52
N LYS A 25 -6.97 1.56 -3.55
CA LYS A 25 -5.71 1.44 -4.29
C LYS A 25 -5.25 2.78 -4.90
N TYR A 26 -6.11 3.46 -5.66
CA TYR A 26 -5.75 4.75 -6.27
C TYR A 26 -5.59 5.89 -5.25
N PRO A 27 -6.46 6.05 -4.24
CA PRO A 27 -6.20 6.99 -3.15
C PRO A 27 -4.86 6.77 -2.46
N PHE A 28 -4.52 5.52 -2.09
CA PHE A 28 -3.26 5.21 -1.41
C PHE A 28 -2.06 5.53 -2.29
N TRP A 29 -2.10 5.21 -3.58
CA TRP A 29 -1.04 5.60 -4.51
C TRP A 29 -0.85 7.11 -4.59
N ARG A 30 -1.94 7.87 -4.78
CA ARG A 30 -1.88 9.34 -4.83
C ARG A 30 -1.38 9.94 -3.52
N MET A 31 -1.76 9.37 -2.38
CA MET A 31 -1.33 9.86 -1.07
C MET A 31 0.14 9.54 -0.81
N THR A 32 0.63 8.39 -1.28
CA THR A 32 2.04 8.00 -1.19
C THR A 32 2.91 8.91 -2.06
N ALA A 33 2.52 9.12 -3.31
CA ALA A 33 3.22 10.02 -4.23
C ALA A 33 3.29 11.47 -3.72
N LYS A 34 2.26 11.93 -2.98
CA LYS A 34 2.22 13.28 -2.40
C LYS A 34 3.10 13.47 -1.16
N ASN A 35 3.48 12.39 -0.48
CA ASN A 35 4.26 12.46 0.75
C ASN A 35 5.55 11.63 0.60
N PRO A 36 6.72 12.27 0.37
CA PRO A 36 8.00 11.56 0.25
C PRO A 36 8.39 10.71 1.46
N LYS A 37 7.77 10.94 2.62
CA LYS A 37 8.00 10.15 3.85
C LYS A 37 7.03 8.97 4.00
N ALA A 38 6.06 8.83 3.10
CA ALA A 38 5.10 7.74 3.14
C ALA A 38 5.69 6.46 2.52
N VAL A 39 5.23 5.32 3.04
CA VAL A 39 5.49 4.00 2.50
C VAL A 39 4.15 3.36 2.14
N TYR A 40 4.05 2.79 0.95
CA TYR A 40 2.93 1.97 0.53
C TYR A 40 3.31 0.49 0.67
N ALA A 41 2.47 -0.31 1.34
CA ALA A 41 2.66 -1.75 1.42
C ALA A 41 1.44 -2.45 0.83
N CYS A 42 1.64 -3.22 -0.24
CA CYS A 42 0.61 -4.03 -0.88
C CYS A 42 0.87 -5.50 -0.58
N LEU A 43 -0.02 -6.12 0.19
CA LEU A 43 -0.05 -7.56 0.43
C LEU A 43 -1.25 -8.15 -0.29
N ASN A 44 -0.99 -8.86 -1.39
CA ASN A 44 -2.04 -9.52 -2.16
C ASN A 44 -1.49 -10.78 -2.85
N PHE A 45 -2.31 -11.82 -2.97
CA PHE A 45 -1.92 -13.06 -3.62
C PHE A 45 -2.06 -12.93 -5.13
N GLY A 46 -0.93 -12.83 -5.85
CA GLY A 46 -0.90 -12.73 -7.32
C GLY A 46 -1.10 -11.32 -7.89
N GLU A 47 -1.55 -10.35 -7.10
CA GLU A 47 -1.81 -8.97 -7.56
C GLU A 47 -1.06 -7.90 -6.74
N ALA A 48 0.13 -8.24 -6.22
CA ALA A 48 0.96 -7.29 -5.49
C ALA A 48 1.74 -6.38 -6.45
N TYR A 49 1.21 -5.18 -6.73
CA TYR A 49 1.87 -4.21 -7.61
C TYR A 49 1.59 -2.76 -7.21
N ALA A 50 2.50 -1.89 -7.64
CA ALA A 50 2.42 -0.43 -7.53
C ALA A 50 2.84 0.21 -8.87
N PRO A 51 2.37 1.43 -9.17
CA PRO A 51 2.79 2.14 -10.35
C PRO A 51 4.22 2.70 -10.17
N ASP A 52 4.90 2.97 -11.29
CA ASP A 52 6.32 3.33 -11.30
C ASP A 52 6.62 4.59 -10.46
N GLU A 53 5.69 5.54 -10.37
CA GLU A 53 5.92 6.80 -9.66
C GLU A 53 6.13 6.63 -8.15
N ILE A 54 5.67 5.52 -7.56
CA ILE A 54 5.82 5.24 -6.12
C ILE A 54 6.66 3.98 -5.86
N LYS A 55 7.33 3.43 -6.88
CA LYS A 55 8.06 2.17 -6.78
C LYS A 55 9.09 2.16 -5.65
N GLU A 56 9.85 3.25 -5.51
CA GLU A 56 10.85 3.42 -4.45
C GLU A 56 10.25 3.59 -3.04
N GLN A 57 8.95 3.90 -2.96
CA GLN A 57 8.18 4.03 -1.72
C GLN A 57 7.32 2.79 -1.43
N SER A 58 7.45 1.72 -2.23
CA SER A 58 6.52 0.59 -2.21
C SER A 58 7.16 -0.71 -1.72
N ILE A 59 6.43 -1.42 -0.87
CA ILE A 59 6.72 -2.80 -0.43
C ILE A 59 5.63 -3.70 -1.03
N LEU A 60 6.02 -4.59 -1.94
CA LEU A 60 5.10 -5.48 -2.63
C LEU A 60 5.29 -6.91 -2.10
N ILE A 61 4.25 -7.45 -1.47
CA ILE A 61 4.27 -8.78 -0.85
C ILE A 61 3.26 -9.66 -1.56
N GLY A 62 3.76 -10.56 -2.41
CA GLY A 62 2.97 -11.60 -3.04
C GLY A 62 2.81 -12.80 -2.09
N GLY A 63 1.62 -13.02 -1.54
CA GLY A 63 1.43 -14.15 -0.64
C GLY A 63 0.04 -14.20 0.00
N ASP A 64 -0.25 -15.33 0.65
CA ASP A 64 -1.45 -15.49 1.46
C ASP A 64 -1.38 -14.53 2.66
N ILE A 65 -2.47 -13.79 2.88
CA ILE A 65 -2.53 -12.74 3.91
C ILE A 65 -2.32 -13.35 5.30
N ARG A 66 -2.96 -14.49 5.58
CA ARG A 66 -2.86 -15.14 6.89
C ARG A 66 -1.44 -15.61 7.15
N GLU A 67 -0.81 -16.27 6.18
CA GLU A 67 0.56 -16.74 6.32
C GLU A 67 1.55 -15.61 6.55
N VAL A 68 1.45 -14.53 5.76
CA VAL A 68 2.35 -13.38 5.89
C VAL A 68 2.18 -12.70 7.24
N LEU A 69 0.93 -12.40 7.63
CA LEU A 69 0.67 -11.73 8.91
C LEU A 69 1.07 -12.59 10.11
N SER A 70 0.95 -13.93 10.02
CA SER A 70 1.37 -14.83 11.11
C SER A 70 2.88 -14.79 11.41
N LYS A 71 3.69 -14.31 10.46
CA LYS A 71 5.15 -14.17 10.61
C LYS A 71 5.54 -12.84 11.27
N ILE A 72 4.59 -11.92 11.43
CA ILE A 72 4.80 -10.61 12.05
C ILE A 72 4.40 -10.74 13.53
N LYS A 73 5.34 -10.45 14.44
CA LYS A 73 5.16 -10.45 15.90
C LYS A 73 4.93 -9.04 16.42
#